data_AF-A0A6M0RKL4-F1
#
_entry.id   AF-A0A6M0RKL4-F1
#
_cell.length_a   1.000
_cell.length_b   1.000
_cell.length_c   1.000
_cell.angle_alpha   90.00
_cell.angle_beta   90.00
_cell.angle_gamma   90.00
#
_symmetry.space_group_name_H-M   'P 1'
#
loop_
_entity.id
_entity.type
_entity.pdbx_description
1 polymer ?
#
loop_
_entity_poly.entity_id
_entity_poly.type
_entity_poly.pdbx_seq_one_letter_code
_entity_poly.pdbx_strand_id
1 'polypeptide(L)'
;MSLNVELLEQSFELVKPKADEFVGSFYNNLFTDYPAAQPLFEHSDMAKQQQMLKGALVMVIENLRKPEVLSNALKGLGARHVKYGALPEHYPLVGNSLLKTLEQYAGDAWTSDLKEAWAGAYGAITELMLEGADYTQEEVALESAPAEEGGLNVELLEQSFALVAPKADDLVSTFYEHLFTDYPDARPLFEHTDMAKQKQMLKGGLVMVVENLRKPDVLSKALKGLGARHVKYGALPAHYPLVGNSLLKTLEQYAGDAWTSDVKDAWVGAYGAITELMLEGADYDQQDIQLESVAAVPTEVPEGIGAGTTAGIIGGGAAALVILLMVLL
;
A
#
# COMPACT_ATOMS: atom_id res chain seq x y z
N MET A 1 -13.00 -9.68 5.44
CA MET A 1 -13.43 -8.98 6.67
C MET A 1 -14.76 -8.31 6.42
N SER A 2 -15.63 -8.19 7.42
CA SER A 2 -16.86 -7.40 7.34
C SER A 2 -16.54 -5.92 7.46
N LEU A 3 -17.06 -5.07 6.57
CA LEU A 3 -16.89 -3.62 6.63
C LEU A 3 -17.44 -3.04 7.93
N ASN A 4 -16.72 -2.09 8.54
CA ASN A 4 -17.24 -1.31 9.68
C ASN A 4 -18.17 -0.21 9.17
N VAL A 5 -19.41 -0.59 8.86
CA VAL A 5 -20.40 0.29 8.22
C VAL A 5 -20.72 1.53 9.07
N GLU A 6 -20.83 1.37 10.38
CA GLU A 6 -21.15 2.49 11.28
C GLU A 6 -20.04 3.54 11.30
N LEU A 7 -18.77 3.12 11.35
CA LEU A 7 -17.63 4.04 11.31
C LEU A 7 -17.54 4.79 9.97
N LEU A 8 -17.81 4.11 8.86
CA LEU A 8 -17.86 4.72 7.52
C LEU A 8 -18.97 5.77 7.42
N GLU A 9 -20.19 5.45 7.88
CA GLU A 9 -21.33 6.37 7.89
C GLU A 9 -21.05 7.61 8.76
N GLN A 10 -20.56 7.42 9.99
CA GLN A 10 -20.28 8.51 10.92
C GLN A 10 -19.15 9.42 10.44
N SER A 11 -18.05 8.84 9.95
CA SER A 11 -16.92 9.63 9.46
C SER A 11 -17.25 10.42 8.20
N PHE A 12 -18.12 9.89 7.32
CA PHE A 12 -18.54 10.62 6.13
C PHE A 12 -19.37 11.87 6.44
N GLU A 13 -20.08 11.90 7.56
CA GLU A 13 -20.80 13.11 8.02
C GLU A 13 -19.85 14.26 8.39
N LEU A 14 -18.56 13.99 8.66
CA LEU A 14 -17.54 15.04 8.84
C LEU A 14 -17.19 15.72 7.50
N VAL A 15 -17.24 14.97 6.41
CA VAL A 15 -16.87 15.42 5.06
C VAL A 15 -18.04 16.08 4.35
N LYS A 16 -19.26 15.60 4.59
CA LYS A 16 -20.50 16.02 3.89
C LYS A 16 -20.74 17.54 3.82
N PRO A 17 -20.50 18.35 4.88
CA PRO A 17 -20.68 19.80 4.83
C PRO A 17 -19.71 20.51 3.87
N LYS A 18 -18.58 19.87 3.55
CA LYS A 18 -17.52 20.38 2.66
C LYS A 18 -17.35 19.51 1.42
N ALA A 19 -18.36 18.74 1.04
CA ALA A 19 -18.23 17.73 0.00
C ALA A 19 -17.74 18.28 -1.35
N ASP A 20 -18.09 19.53 -1.70
CA ASP A 20 -17.61 20.18 -2.93
C ASP A 20 -16.12 20.56 -2.87
N GLU A 21 -15.65 21.04 -1.72
CA GLU A 21 -14.23 21.31 -1.48
C GLU A 21 -13.44 19.99 -1.50
N PHE A 22 -13.97 18.97 -0.82
CA PHE A 22 -13.38 17.64 -0.71
C PHE A 22 -13.09 17.01 -2.06
N VAL A 23 -14.07 16.98 -2.97
CA VAL A 23 -13.84 16.40 -4.31
C VAL A 23 -12.87 17.24 -5.15
N GLY A 24 -12.79 18.55 -4.90
CA GLY A 24 -11.75 19.41 -5.46
C GLY A 24 -10.36 19.00 -4.99
N SER A 25 -10.17 18.84 -3.68
CA SER A 25 -8.93 18.37 -3.07
C SER A 25 -8.54 16.97 -3.56
N PHE A 26 -9.52 16.07 -3.74
CA PHE A 26 -9.28 14.73 -4.29
C PHE A 26 -8.61 14.78 -5.66
N TYR A 27 -9.16 15.53 -6.62
CA TYR A 27 -8.58 15.62 -7.96
C TYR A 27 -7.23 16.34 -7.95
N ASN A 28 -7.07 17.33 -7.08
CA ASN A 28 -5.76 17.98 -6.89
C ASN A 28 -4.71 16.99 -6.39
N ASN A 29 -5.04 16.17 -5.39
CA ASN A 29 -4.16 15.12 -4.88
C ASN A 29 -3.84 14.08 -5.98
N LEU A 30 -4.86 13.61 -6.71
CA LEU A 30 -4.70 12.64 -7.81
C LEU A 30 -3.73 13.13 -8.88
N PHE A 31 -3.90 14.35 -9.39
CA PHE A 31 -3.06 14.85 -10.47
C PHE A 31 -1.68 15.34 -10.01
N THR A 32 -1.53 15.66 -8.73
CA THR A 32 -0.23 16.01 -8.14
C THR A 32 0.61 14.75 -7.92
N ASP A 33 0.01 13.72 -7.31
CA ASP A 33 0.73 12.49 -6.97
C ASP A 33 0.87 11.56 -8.18
N TYR A 34 -0.09 11.60 -9.10
CA TYR A 34 -0.15 10.75 -10.30
C TYR A 34 -0.46 11.56 -11.57
N PRO A 35 0.49 12.38 -12.07
CA PRO A 35 0.30 13.16 -13.30
C PRO A 35 -0.08 12.30 -14.51
N ALA A 36 0.36 11.04 -14.55
CA ALA A 36 0.01 10.07 -15.59
C ALA A 36 -1.50 9.77 -15.68
N ALA A 37 -2.29 10.09 -14.64
CA ALA A 37 -3.75 9.96 -14.69
C ALA A 37 -4.43 11.13 -15.40
N GLN A 38 -3.75 12.27 -15.61
CA GLN A 38 -4.35 13.46 -16.24
C GLN A 38 -4.93 13.21 -17.64
N PRO A 39 -4.27 12.46 -18.54
CA PRO A 39 -4.80 12.18 -19.88
C PRO A 39 -6.20 11.54 -19.88
N LEU A 40 -6.52 10.70 -18.88
CA LEU A 40 -7.86 10.09 -18.73
C LEU A 40 -8.97 11.12 -18.55
N PHE A 41 -8.62 12.33 -18.08
CA PHE A 41 -9.58 13.40 -17.78
C PHE A 41 -9.45 14.59 -18.75
N GLU A 42 -8.59 14.54 -19.75
CA GLU A 42 -8.31 15.66 -20.66
C GLU A 42 -9.58 16.19 -21.37
N HIS A 43 -10.52 15.30 -21.68
CA HIS A 43 -11.78 15.65 -22.35
C HIS A 43 -12.98 15.73 -21.41
N SER A 44 -12.73 15.72 -20.10
CA SER A 44 -13.78 15.75 -19.08
C SER A 44 -14.09 17.16 -18.61
N ASP A 45 -15.37 17.46 -18.39
CA ASP A 45 -15.77 18.64 -17.62
C ASP A 45 -15.48 18.37 -16.14
N MET A 46 -14.41 18.97 -15.62
CA MET A 46 -13.95 18.71 -14.26
C MET A 46 -14.95 19.12 -13.18
N ALA A 47 -15.77 20.14 -13.40
CA ALA A 47 -16.81 20.52 -12.45
C ALA A 47 -17.90 19.44 -12.39
N LYS A 48 -18.31 18.92 -13.55
CA LYS A 48 -19.25 17.80 -13.62
C LYS A 48 -18.66 16.52 -13.05
N GLN A 49 -17.38 16.25 -13.34
CA GLN A 49 -16.67 15.06 -12.86
C GLN A 49 -16.57 15.03 -11.33
N GLN A 50 -16.27 16.17 -10.70
CA GLN A 50 -16.32 16.34 -9.25
C GLN A 50 -17.70 16.03 -8.66
N GLN A 51 -18.77 16.51 -9.29
CA GLN A 51 -20.14 16.20 -8.84
C GLN A 51 -20.50 14.72 -9.02
N MET A 52 -19.99 14.06 -10.08
CA MET A 52 -20.17 12.62 -10.28
C MET A 52 -19.49 11.81 -9.19
N LEU A 53 -18.24 12.14 -8.83
CA LEU A 53 -17.53 11.49 -7.72
C LEU A 53 -18.27 11.70 -6.39
N LYS A 54 -18.67 12.93 -6.08
CA LYS A 54 -19.47 13.26 -4.89
C LYS A 54 -20.72 12.41 -4.81
N GLY A 55 -21.48 12.34 -5.91
CA GLY A 55 -22.70 11.52 -5.99
C GLY A 55 -22.42 10.03 -5.81
N ALA A 56 -21.32 9.51 -6.35
CA ALA A 56 -20.92 8.12 -6.17
C ALA A 56 -20.59 7.80 -4.71
N LEU A 57 -19.84 8.67 -4.01
CA LEU A 57 -19.51 8.49 -2.59
C LEU A 57 -20.77 8.49 -1.73
N VAL A 58 -21.70 9.43 -1.96
CA VAL A 58 -22.99 9.47 -1.27
C VAL A 58 -23.78 8.19 -1.52
N MET A 59 -23.88 7.75 -2.78
CA MET A 59 -24.60 6.52 -3.15
C MET A 59 -24.03 5.29 -2.43
N VAL A 60 -22.70 5.17 -2.35
CA VAL A 60 -22.04 4.08 -1.63
C VAL A 60 -22.42 4.11 -0.15
N ILE A 61 -22.21 5.25 0.52
CA ILE A 61 -22.45 5.41 1.96
C ILE A 61 -23.92 5.12 2.31
N GLU A 62 -24.87 5.66 1.56
CA GLU A 62 -26.31 5.45 1.80
C GLU A 62 -26.78 4.02 1.57
N ASN A 63 -25.96 3.18 0.93
CA ASN A 63 -26.31 1.79 0.58
C ASN A 63 -25.36 0.75 1.18
N LEU A 64 -24.45 1.10 2.10
CA LEU A 64 -23.55 0.15 2.77
C LEU A 64 -24.29 -1.00 3.47
N ARG A 65 -25.53 -0.74 3.93
CA ARG A 65 -26.40 -1.74 4.57
C ARG A 65 -27.27 -2.55 3.60
N LYS A 66 -27.11 -2.34 2.28
CA LYS A 66 -27.86 -3.01 1.20
C LYS A 66 -26.89 -3.69 0.23
N PRO A 67 -26.19 -4.75 0.66
CA PRO A 67 -25.07 -5.33 -0.09
C PRO A 67 -25.44 -5.73 -1.51
N GLU A 68 -26.62 -6.33 -1.74
CA GLU A 68 -27.08 -6.71 -3.08
C GLU A 68 -27.31 -5.52 -4.01
N VAL A 69 -27.88 -4.43 -3.49
CA VAL A 69 -28.13 -3.21 -4.29
C VAL A 69 -26.80 -2.55 -4.64
N LEU A 70 -25.91 -2.44 -3.65
CA LEU A 70 -24.62 -1.81 -3.82
C LEU A 70 -23.71 -2.63 -4.75
N SER A 71 -23.68 -3.95 -4.60
CA SER A 71 -22.95 -4.88 -5.47
C SER A 71 -23.36 -4.74 -6.93
N ASN A 72 -24.66 -4.81 -7.22
CA ASN A 72 -25.15 -4.64 -8.59
C ASN A 72 -24.84 -3.25 -9.17
N ALA A 73 -24.99 -2.20 -8.37
CA ALA A 73 -24.68 -0.83 -8.79
C ALA A 73 -23.18 -0.66 -9.12
N LEU A 74 -22.29 -1.19 -8.28
CA LEU A 74 -20.84 -1.11 -8.44
C LEU A 74 -20.34 -1.95 -9.61
N LYS A 75 -20.85 -3.17 -9.79
CA LYS A 75 -20.55 -3.98 -10.99
C LYS A 75 -20.94 -3.26 -12.27
N GLY A 76 -22.16 -2.71 -12.31
CA GLY A 76 -22.62 -1.91 -13.45
C GLY A 76 -21.81 -0.64 -13.66
N LEU A 77 -21.24 -0.05 -12.59
CA LEU A 77 -20.34 1.08 -12.67
C LEU A 77 -18.98 0.67 -13.24
N GLY A 78 -18.43 -0.47 -12.82
CA GLY A 78 -17.22 -1.09 -13.36
C GLY A 78 -17.31 -1.31 -14.88
N ALA A 79 -18.40 -1.93 -15.35
CA ALA A 79 -18.65 -2.13 -16.78
C ALA A 79 -18.63 -0.82 -17.61
N ARG A 80 -19.02 0.30 -17.00
CA ARG A 80 -18.93 1.63 -17.66
C ARG A 80 -17.53 2.22 -17.58
N HIS A 81 -16.78 1.95 -16.50
CA HIS A 81 -15.42 2.44 -16.32
C HIS A 81 -14.45 1.88 -17.36
N VAL A 82 -14.65 0.63 -17.80
CA VAL A 82 -13.93 0.06 -18.97
C VAL A 82 -14.08 0.97 -20.19
N LYS A 83 -15.32 1.40 -20.49
CA LYS A 83 -15.65 2.26 -21.64
C LYS A 83 -15.08 3.68 -21.53
N TYR A 84 -14.66 4.07 -20.33
CA TYR A 84 -14.02 5.36 -20.07
C TYR A 84 -12.49 5.26 -20.14
N GLY A 85 -11.93 4.08 -20.39
CA GLY A 85 -10.49 3.85 -20.41
C GLY A 85 -9.88 3.61 -19.01
N ALA A 86 -10.70 3.31 -18.00
CA ALA A 86 -10.16 2.94 -16.70
C ALA A 86 -9.65 1.50 -16.75
N LEU A 87 -8.40 1.28 -16.34
CA LEU A 87 -7.73 -0.02 -16.24
C LEU A 87 -7.58 -0.43 -14.77
N PRO A 88 -7.34 -1.72 -14.46
CA PRO A 88 -7.12 -2.18 -13.09
C PRO A 88 -6.04 -1.40 -12.32
N GLU A 89 -4.96 -1.00 -13.00
CA GLU A 89 -3.86 -0.21 -12.45
C GLU A 89 -4.22 1.22 -12.05
N HIS A 90 -5.32 1.76 -12.57
CA HIS A 90 -5.82 3.09 -12.18
C HIS A 90 -6.52 3.08 -10.81
N TYR A 91 -7.05 1.93 -10.37
CA TYR A 91 -7.79 1.83 -9.11
C TYR A 91 -6.91 2.11 -7.88
N PRO A 92 -5.68 1.59 -7.75
CA PRO A 92 -4.79 1.97 -6.66
C PRO A 92 -4.50 3.47 -6.57
N LEU A 93 -4.34 4.16 -7.71
CA LEU A 93 -4.08 5.62 -7.75
C LEU A 93 -5.24 6.40 -7.13
N VAL A 94 -6.46 6.06 -7.55
CA VAL A 94 -7.70 6.65 -7.03
C VAL A 94 -7.88 6.35 -5.55
N GLY A 95 -7.58 5.13 -5.11
CA GLY A 95 -7.69 4.73 -3.70
C GLY A 95 -6.77 5.51 -2.80
N ASN A 96 -5.50 5.65 -3.19
CA ASN A 96 -4.50 6.40 -2.43
C ASN A 96 -4.86 7.88 -2.33
N SER A 97 -5.29 8.49 -3.45
CA SER A 97 -5.73 9.89 -3.45
C SER A 97 -7.00 10.10 -2.61
N LEU A 98 -7.93 9.14 -2.61
CA LEU A 98 -9.13 9.20 -1.77
C LEU A 98 -8.78 9.14 -0.28
N LEU A 99 -7.96 8.17 0.13
CA LEU A 99 -7.55 8.03 1.53
C LEU A 99 -6.77 9.25 2.03
N LYS A 100 -5.82 9.76 1.21
CA LYS A 100 -5.09 11.00 1.50
C LYS A 100 -6.03 12.20 1.68
N THR A 101 -7.09 12.28 0.88
CA THR A 101 -8.06 13.38 0.99
C THR A 101 -8.95 13.21 2.22
N LEU A 102 -9.37 11.98 2.55
CA LEU A 102 -10.13 11.71 3.77
C LEU A 102 -9.33 12.06 5.02
N GLU A 103 -8.05 11.71 5.08
CA GLU A 103 -7.13 12.09 6.14
C GLU A 103 -7.08 13.61 6.35
N GLN A 104 -6.90 14.37 5.26
CA GLN A 104 -6.85 15.84 5.29
C GLN A 104 -8.12 16.48 5.88
N TYR A 105 -9.29 15.89 5.64
CA TYR A 105 -10.58 16.44 6.07
C TYR A 105 -11.06 15.89 7.41
N ALA A 106 -10.68 14.66 7.77
CA ALA A 106 -10.96 14.09 9.07
C ALA A 106 -10.05 14.68 10.16
N GLY A 107 -8.83 15.10 9.81
CA GLY A 107 -7.88 15.70 10.76
C GLY A 107 -7.63 14.76 11.94
N ASP A 108 -7.81 15.26 13.16
CA ASP A 108 -7.62 14.47 14.39
C ASP A 108 -8.56 13.24 14.49
N ALA A 109 -9.65 13.19 13.71
CA ALA A 109 -10.53 12.03 13.65
C ALA A 109 -9.98 10.89 12.76
N TRP A 110 -8.87 11.10 12.03
CA TRP A 110 -8.24 10.09 11.17
C TRP A 110 -7.42 9.09 11.99
N THR A 111 -8.12 8.19 12.68
CA THR A 111 -7.52 7.10 13.45
C THR A 111 -7.11 5.92 12.57
N SER A 112 -6.28 5.01 13.11
CA SER A 112 -5.93 3.74 12.46
C SER A 112 -7.18 2.95 12.03
N ASP A 113 -8.14 2.78 12.94
CA ASP A 113 -9.41 2.11 12.66
C ASP A 113 -10.19 2.75 11.51
N LEU A 114 -10.17 4.08 11.43
CA LEU A 114 -10.87 4.81 10.38
C LEU A 114 -10.17 4.64 9.03
N LYS A 115 -8.85 4.71 9.02
CA LYS A 115 -8.02 4.44 7.84
C LYS A 115 -8.25 3.02 7.33
N GLU A 116 -8.23 2.02 8.20
CA GLU A 116 -8.47 0.63 7.85
C GLU A 116 -9.90 0.43 7.32
N ALA A 117 -10.91 1.02 7.97
CA ALA A 117 -12.30 0.94 7.51
C ALA A 117 -12.48 1.50 6.09
N TRP A 118 -11.91 2.67 5.80
CA TRP A 118 -11.98 3.27 4.47
C TRP A 118 -11.14 2.52 3.42
N ALA A 119 -9.96 2.02 3.79
CA ALA A 119 -9.14 1.21 2.90
C ALA A 119 -9.85 -0.11 2.54
N GLY A 120 -10.45 -0.78 3.53
CA GLY A 120 -11.26 -1.97 3.34
C GLY A 120 -12.50 -1.71 2.48
N ALA A 121 -13.20 -0.59 2.71
CA ALA A 121 -14.35 -0.19 1.89
C ALA A 121 -13.94 0.07 0.44
N TYR A 122 -12.84 0.78 0.21
CA TYR A 122 -12.32 1.03 -1.13
C TYR A 122 -11.88 -0.26 -1.84
N GLY A 123 -11.24 -1.17 -1.12
CA GLY A 123 -10.88 -2.50 -1.63
C GLY A 123 -12.10 -3.29 -2.08
N ALA A 124 -13.16 -3.34 -1.26
CA ALA A 124 -14.41 -4.02 -1.63
C ALA A 124 -15.11 -3.37 -2.84
N ILE A 125 -15.08 -2.02 -2.93
CA ILE A 125 -15.61 -1.30 -4.10
C ILE A 125 -14.83 -1.68 -5.36
N THR A 126 -13.49 -1.70 -5.26
CA THR A 126 -12.60 -2.05 -6.36
C THR A 126 -12.86 -3.48 -6.83
N GLU A 127 -12.95 -4.43 -5.92
CA GLU A 127 -13.25 -5.84 -6.24
C GLU A 127 -14.57 -5.97 -7.01
N LEU A 128 -15.64 -5.32 -6.53
CA LEU A 128 -16.96 -5.35 -7.19
C LEU A 128 -16.95 -4.64 -8.54
N MET A 129 -16.22 -3.53 -8.68
CA MET A 129 -16.09 -2.84 -9.96
C MET A 129 -15.29 -3.68 -10.96
N LEU A 130 -14.21 -4.33 -10.53
CA LEU A 130 -13.43 -5.23 -11.37
C LEU A 130 -14.22 -6.49 -11.75
N GLU A 131 -15.02 -7.05 -10.85
CA GLU A 131 -15.90 -8.18 -11.14
C GLU A 131 -16.95 -7.83 -12.21
N GLY A 132 -17.46 -6.60 -12.19
CA GLY A 132 -18.37 -6.10 -13.21
C GLY A 132 -17.69 -5.55 -14.46
N ALA A 133 -16.37 -5.41 -14.45
CA ALA A 133 -15.60 -4.92 -15.58
C ALA A 133 -15.35 -6.09 -16.54
N ASP A 134 -16.05 -6.09 -17.67
CA ASP A 134 -15.83 -7.05 -18.76
C ASP A 134 -14.62 -6.62 -19.58
N TYR A 135 -13.44 -6.60 -18.95
CA TYR A 135 -12.20 -6.29 -19.65
C TYR A 135 -11.90 -7.38 -20.68
N THR A 136 -11.78 -6.99 -21.93
CA THR A 136 -11.19 -7.88 -22.94
C THR A 136 -9.69 -8.00 -22.69
N GLN A 137 -9.10 -9.16 -23.03
CA GLN A 137 -7.64 -9.32 -22.99
C GLN A 137 -6.92 -8.25 -23.84
N GLU A 138 -7.59 -7.75 -24.88
CA GLU A 138 -7.10 -6.68 -25.75
C GLU A 138 -7.14 -5.30 -25.06
N GLU A 139 -8.19 -4.94 -24.32
CA GLU A 139 -8.23 -3.68 -23.54
C GLU A 139 -7.21 -3.66 -22.39
N VAL A 140 -6.95 -4.81 -21.77
CA VAL A 140 -5.83 -4.95 -20.83
C VAL A 140 -4.50 -4.80 -21.54
N ALA A 141 -4.36 -5.33 -22.78
CA ALA A 141 -3.12 -5.37 -23.55
C ALA A 141 -2.78 -4.09 -24.36
N LEU A 142 -3.77 -3.28 -24.76
CA LEU A 142 -3.59 -2.16 -25.71
C LEU A 142 -2.83 -0.96 -25.14
N GLU A 143 -2.81 -0.80 -23.81
CA GLU A 143 -1.91 0.16 -23.12
C GLU A 143 -0.75 -0.53 -22.39
N SER A 144 -0.71 -1.86 -22.38
CA SER A 144 0.38 -2.66 -21.79
C SER A 144 1.25 -3.41 -22.82
N ALA A 145 1.32 -2.94 -24.06
CA ALA A 145 2.09 -3.61 -25.12
C ALA A 145 3.61 -3.33 -25.05
N PRO A 146 4.52 -4.33 -25.00
CA PRO A 146 4.30 -5.74 -24.68
C PRO A 146 4.97 -6.16 -23.37
N ALA A 147 4.19 -6.68 -22.43
CA ALA A 147 4.62 -7.89 -21.73
C ALA A 147 4.42 -9.07 -22.68
N GLU A 148 5.46 -9.41 -23.47
CA GLU A 148 5.54 -10.69 -24.17
C GLU A 148 5.27 -11.82 -23.16
N GLU A 149 4.29 -12.68 -23.46
CA GLU A 149 3.97 -13.94 -22.77
C GLU A 149 4.22 -13.96 -21.24
N GLY A 150 3.29 -13.39 -20.46
CA GLY A 150 2.93 -13.89 -19.12
C GLY A 150 4.08 -14.15 -18.14
N GLY A 151 5.10 -13.28 -18.13
CA GLY A 151 6.25 -13.38 -17.25
C GLY A 151 6.89 -12.01 -16.99
N LEU A 152 7.69 -11.93 -15.91
CA LEU A 152 8.50 -10.74 -15.63
C LEU A 152 9.40 -10.45 -16.84
N ASN A 153 9.53 -9.17 -17.24
CA ASN A 153 10.54 -8.76 -18.21
C ASN A 153 11.93 -8.79 -17.54
N VAL A 154 12.48 -10.00 -17.40
CA VAL A 154 13.71 -10.27 -16.66
C VAL A 154 14.90 -9.50 -17.22
N GLU A 155 14.99 -9.42 -18.55
CA GLU A 155 16.08 -8.69 -19.20
C GLU A 155 16.05 -7.20 -18.86
N LEU A 156 14.86 -6.58 -18.89
CA LEU A 156 14.73 -5.16 -18.55
C LEU A 156 15.01 -4.87 -17.07
N LEU A 157 14.62 -5.78 -16.17
CA LEU A 157 14.94 -5.71 -14.74
C LEU A 157 16.46 -5.82 -14.51
N GLU A 158 17.13 -6.79 -15.14
CA GLU A 158 18.58 -6.98 -15.04
C GLU A 158 19.34 -5.75 -15.56
N GLN A 159 18.97 -5.24 -16.74
CA GLN A 159 19.62 -4.08 -17.36
C GLN A 159 19.41 -2.79 -16.55
N SER A 160 18.18 -2.50 -16.15
CA SER A 160 17.87 -1.29 -15.38
C SER A 160 18.49 -1.32 -13.97
N PHE A 161 18.52 -2.50 -13.32
CA PHE A 161 19.21 -2.64 -12.03
C PHE A 161 20.73 -2.41 -12.16
N ALA A 162 21.34 -2.86 -13.26
CA ALA A 162 22.78 -2.68 -13.49
C ALA A 162 23.19 -1.21 -13.58
N LEU A 163 22.28 -0.31 -13.97
CA LEU A 163 22.54 1.14 -14.01
C LEU A 163 22.65 1.75 -12.60
N VAL A 164 21.90 1.22 -11.65
CA VAL A 164 21.84 1.75 -10.28
C VAL A 164 22.72 0.98 -9.29
N ALA A 165 23.08 -0.26 -9.61
CA ALA A 165 23.90 -1.13 -8.77
C ALA A 165 25.24 -0.51 -8.30
N PRO A 166 25.99 0.27 -9.11
CA PRO A 166 27.21 0.94 -8.65
C PRO A 166 26.98 1.95 -7.51
N LYS A 167 25.74 2.42 -7.34
CA LYS A 167 25.33 3.37 -6.30
C LYS A 167 24.41 2.73 -5.25
N ALA A 168 24.42 1.40 -5.13
CA ALA A 168 23.44 0.68 -4.30
C ALA A 168 23.45 1.08 -2.81
N ASP A 169 24.59 1.48 -2.25
CA ASP A 169 24.66 1.94 -0.85
C ASP A 169 23.95 3.29 -0.63
N ASP A 170 24.11 4.22 -1.58
CA ASP A 170 23.41 5.50 -1.57
C ASP A 170 21.92 5.31 -1.86
N LEU A 171 21.60 4.48 -2.87
CA LEU A 171 20.24 4.12 -3.25
C LEU A 171 19.45 3.60 -2.06
N VAL A 172 19.99 2.63 -1.33
CA VAL A 172 19.29 2.05 -0.18
C VAL A 172 19.20 3.05 0.99
N SER A 173 20.12 3.98 1.11
CA SER A 173 19.98 5.09 2.06
C SER A 173 18.82 6.01 1.70
N THR A 174 18.73 6.42 0.44
CA THR A 174 17.62 7.23 -0.07
C THR A 174 16.27 6.50 0.00
N PHE A 175 16.24 5.18 -0.18
CA PHE A 175 15.03 4.38 0.03
C PHE A 175 14.47 4.56 1.44
N TYR A 176 15.30 4.44 2.48
CA TYR A 176 14.83 4.61 3.86
C TYR A 176 14.47 6.06 4.18
N GLU A 177 15.15 7.02 3.55
CA GLU A 177 14.77 8.43 3.63
C GLU A 177 13.36 8.64 3.04
N HIS A 178 13.08 8.12 1.85
CA HIS A 178 11.74 8.16 1.24
C HIS A 178 10.70 7.47 2.13
N LEU A 179 10.96 6.23 2.57
CA LEU A 179 10.05 5.47 3.43
C LEU A 179 9.67 6.25 4.68
N PHE A 180 10.66 6.79 5.41
CA PHE A 180 10.40 7.48 6.67
C PHE A 180 9.94 8.92 6.52
N THR A 181 10.03 9.50 5.32
CA THR A 181 9.50 10.83 5.02
C THR A 181 8.05 10.74 4.58
N ASP A 182 7.77 9.84 3.64
CA ASP A 182 6.44 9.67 3.06
C ASP A 182 5.52 8.86 4.00
N TYR A 183 6.10 7.97 4.82
CA TYR A 183 5.37 7.08 5.74
C TYR A 183 6.02 7.08 7.13
N PRO A 184 5.88 8.15 7.92
CA PRO A 184 6.47 8.26 9.25
C PRO A 184 6.02 7.14 10.20
N ASP A 185 4.81 6.59 10.01
CA ASP A 185 4.25 5.47 10.77
C ASP A 185 5.01 4.15 10.57
N ALA A 186 5.87 4.05 9.54
CA ALA A 186 6.75 2.90 9.38
C ALA A 186 7.95 2.94 10.35
N ARG A 187 8.29 4.09 10.94
CA ARG A 187 9.49 4.24 11.79
C ARG A 187 9.50 3.33 13.03
N PRO A 188 8.39 3.12 13.77
CA PRO A 188 8.37 2.22 14.92
C PRO A 188 8.83 0.79 14.60
N LEU A 189 8.58 0.29 13.38
CA LEU A 189 9.05 -1.03 12.94
C LEU A 189 10.59 -1.15 12.92
N PHE A 190 11.29 -0.03 12.88
CA PHE A 190 12.75 0.04 12.80
C PHE A 190 13.41 0.63 14.05
N GLU A 191 12.66 0.97 15.10
CA GLU A 191 13.19 1.67 16.29
C GLU A 191 14.32 0.90 17.00
N HIS A 192 14.27 -0.43 16.95
CA HIS A 192 15.28 -1.31 17.56
C HIS A 192 16.16 -2.01 16.51
N THR A 193 16.19 -1.49 15.28
CA THR A 193 16.94 -2.06 14.17
C THR A 193 18.28 -1.36 13.98
N ASP A 194 19.35 -2.14 13.81
CA ASP A 194 20.63 -1.62 13.32
C ASP A 194 20.45 -1.20 11.85
N MET A 195 20.25 0.10 11.63
CA MET A 195 19.98 0.64 10.31
C MET A 195 21.15 0.47 9.33
N ALA A 196 22.39 0.40 9.78
CA ALA A 196 23.52 0.15 8.89
C ALA A 196 23.46 -1.29 8.35
N LYS A 197 23.21 -2.25 9.24
CA LYS A 197 23.02 -3.65 8.85
C LYS A 197 21.77 -3.84 8.00
N GLN A 198 20.66 -3.18 8.35
CA GLN A 198 19.40 -3.27 7.61
C GLN A 198 19.53 -2.78 6.18
N LYS A 199 20.24 -1.67 5.95
CA LYS A 199 20.56 -1.19 4.59
C LYS A 199 21.34 -2.23 3.79
N GLN A 200 22.33 -2.89 4.40
CA GLN A 200 23.06 -3.98 3.73
C GLN A 200 22.16 -5.19 3.45
N MET A 201 21.21 -5.51 4.32
CA MET A 201 20.24 -6.59 4.11
C MET A 201 19.30 -6.29 2.94
N LEU A 202 18.76 -5.07 2.86
CA LEU A 202 17.91 -4.68 1.73
C LEU A 202 18.70 -4.69 0.41
N LYS A 203 19.91 -4.13 0.40
CA LYS A 203 20.82 -4.18 -0.75
C LYS A 203 21.05 -5.64 -1.20
N GLY A 204 21.41 -6.52 -0.27
CA GLY A 204 21.62 -7.94 -0.55
C GLY A 204 20.36 -8.64 -1.05
N GLY A 205 19.19 -8.28 -0.52
CA GLY A 205 17.89 -8.79 -0.98
C GLY A 205 17.59 -8.41 -2.43
N LEU A 206 17.81 -7.14 -2.80
CA LEU A 206 17.63 -6.66 -4.18
C LEU A 206 18.57 -7.38 -5.14
N VAL A 207 19.85 -7.51 -4.78
CA VAL A 207 20.83 -8.26 -5.58
C VAL A 207 20.41 -9.73 -5.74
N MET A 208 20.03 -10.39 -4.64
CA MET A 208 19.60 -11.79 -4.66
C MET A 208 18.39 -12.00 -5.57
N VAL A 209 17.40 -11.10 -5.52
CA VAL A 209 16.23 -11.17 -6.40
C VAL A 209 16.67 -11.06 -7.86
N VAL A 210 17.40 -9.99 -8.21
CA VAL A 210 17.78 -9.72 -9.61
C VAL A 210 18.65 -10.85 -10.18
N GLU A 211 19.62 -11.35 -9.42
CA GLU A 211 20.50 -12.46 -9.86
C GLU A 211 19.77 -13.81 -10.03
N ASN A 212 18.54 -13.94 -9.49
CA ASN A 212 17.78 -15.19 -9.52
C ASN A 212 16.42 -15.05 -10.24
N LEU A 213 16.17 -13.95 -10.96
CA LEU A 213 14.94 -13.75 -11.76
C LEU A 213 14.69 -14.88 -12.77
N ARG A 214 15.77 -15.52 -13.27
CA ARG A 214 15.69 -16.67 -14.20
C ARG A 214 15.54 -18.03 -13.50
N LYS A 215 15.34 -18.05 -12.18
CA LYS A 215 15.20 -19.26 -11.36
C LYS A 215 13.92 -19.18 -10.50
N PRO A 216 12.73 -19.22 -11.13
CA PRO A 216 11.45 -18.94 -10.45
C PRO A 216 11.19 -19.84 -9.25
N ASP A 217 11.52 -21.14 -9.31
CA ASP A 217 11.31 -22.07 -8.18
C ASP A 217 12.18 -21.73 -6.96
N VAL A 218 13.44 -21.34 -7.21
CA VAL A 218 14.39 -20.95 -6.15
C VAL A 218 13.92 -19.65 -5.51
N LEU A 219 13.55 -18.68 -6.34
CA LEU A 219 13.10 -17.37 -5.90
C LEU A 219 11.78 -17.46 -5.14
N SER A 220 10.81 -18.23 -5.65
CA SER A 220 9.52 -18.50 -4.99
C SER A 220 9.72 -19.07 -3.58
N LYS A 221 10.53 -20.13 -3.45
CA LYS A 221 10.82 -20.73 -2.14
C LYS A 221 11.53 -19.75 -1.19
N ALA A 222 12.48 -18.98 -1.70
CA ALA A 222 13.22 -18.00 -0.91
C ALA A 222 12.30 -16.88 -0.40
N LEU A 223 11.45 -16.34 -1.28
CA LEU A 223 10.52 -15.24 -0.99
C LEU A 223 9.40 -15.67 -0.03
N LYS A 224 8.82 -16.87 -0.20
CA LYS A 224 7.87 -17.41 0.78
C LYS A 224 8.48 -17.54 2.17
N GLY A 225 9.69 -18.11 2.24
CA GLY A 225 10.42 -18.20 3.51
C GLY A 225 10.80 -16.83 4.09
N LEU A 226 11.01 -15.83 3.24
CA LEU A 226 11.25 -14.46 3.67
C LEU A 226 9.98 -13.81 4.21
N GLY A 227 8.83 -14.02 3.57
CA GLY A 227 7.50 -13.63 4.05
C GLY A 227 7.19 -14.16 5.45
N ALA A 228 7.36 -15.46 5.67
CA ALA A 228 7.20 -16.07 7.00
C ALA A 228 8.06 -15.42 8.10
N ARG A 229 9.24 -14.90 7.75
CA ARG A 229 10.10 -14.15 8.67
C ARG A 229 9.62 -12.71 8.87
N HIS A 230 9.12 -12.06 7.82
CA HIS A 230 8.59 -10.70 7.88
C HIS A 230 7.39 -10.59 8.83
N VAL A 231 6.55 -11.62 8.91
CA VAL A 231 5.50 -11.71 9.94
C VAL A 231 6.11 -11.58 11.35
N LYS A 232 7.18 -12.34 11.63
CA LYS A 232 7.88 -12.33 12.93
C LYS A 232 8.58 -11.01 13.24
N TYR A 233 8.78 -10.17 12.22
CA TYR A 233 9.35 -8.83 12.36
C TYR A 233 8.27 -7.76 12.56
N GLY A 234 6.98 -8.14 12.56
CA GLY A 234 5.85 -7.21 12.68
C GLY A 234 5.41 -6.58 11.35
N ALA A 235 5.84 -7.13 10.21
CA ALA A 235 5.41 -6.62 8.91
C ALA A 235 3.99 -7.10 8.58
N LEU A 236 3.05 -6.17 8.47
CA LEU A 236 1.67 -6.39 8.06
C LEU A 236 1.50 -6.27 6.55
N PRO A 237 0.44 -6.85 5.95
CA PRO A 237 0.12 -6.67 4.53
C PRO A 237 0.06 -5.20 4.10
N ALA A 238 -0.43 -4.32 4.98
CA ALA A 238 -0.51 -2.87 4.74
C ALA A 238 0.86 -2.19 4.59
N HIS A 239 1.95 -2.80 5.06
CA HIS A 239 3.31 -2.23 4.94
C HIS A 239 3.94 -2.45 3.56
N TYR A 240 3.51 -3.47 2.81
CA TYR A 240 4.09 -3.79 1.50
C TYR A 240 3.89 -2.63 0.49
N PRO A 241 2.69 -2.06 0.31
CA PRO A 241 2.54 -0.91 -0.59
C PRO A 241 3.44 0.29 -0.25
N LEU A 242 3.70 0.56 1.04
CA LEU A 242 4.57 1.66 1.48
C LEU A 242 6.01 1.44 1.03
N VAL A 243 6.49 0.20 1.18
CA VAL A 243 7.82 -0.24 0.74
C VAL A 243 7.93 -0.20 -0.79
N GLY A 244 6.92 -0.71 -1.50
CA GLY A 244 6.88 -0.70 -2.97
C GLY A 244 6.97 0.71 -3.53
N ASN A 245 6.14 1.63 -3.02
CA ASN A 245 6.13 3.02 -3.45
C ASN A 245 7.49 3.71 -3.20
N SER A 246 8.07 3.49 -2.01
CA SER A 246 9.37 4.06 -1.65
C SER A 246 10.49 3.52 -2.54
N LEU A 247 10.48 2.22 -2.83
CA LEU A 247 11.47 1.56 -3.67
C LEU A 247 11.39 2.04 -5.12
N LEU A 248 10.20 2.09 -5.70
CA LEU A 248 10.00 2.56 -7.08
C LEU A 248 10.40 4.02 -7.24
N LYS A 249 10.00 4.89 -6.29
CA LYS A 249 10.39 6.31 -6.26
C LYS A 249 11.92 6.47 -6.20
N THR A 250 12.61 5.64 -5.42
CA THR A 250 14.07 5.67 -5.34
C THR A 250 14.72 5.14 -6.62
N LEU A 251 14.22 4.05 -7.21
CA LEU A 251 14.75 3.52 -8.46
C LEU A 251 14.60 4.53 -9.60
N GLU A 252 13.45 5.18 -9.71
CA GLU A 252 13.20 6.27 -10.65
C GLU A 252 14.22 7.40 -10.51
N GLN A 253 14.43 7.88 -9.27
CA GLN A 253 15.40 8.95 -9.00
C GLN A 253 16.82 8.58 -9.45
N TYR A 254 17.26 7.33 -9.24
CA TYR A 254 18.62 6.91 -9.54
C TYR A 254 18.81 6.48 -11.01
N ALA A 255 17.77 5.98 -11.65
CA ALA A 255 17.77 5.64 -13.07
C ALA A 255 17.66 6.89 -13.97
N GLY A 256 17.00 7.95 -13.50
CA GLY A 256 16.86 9.21 -14.23
C GLY A 256 16.19 8.99 -15.59
N ASP A 257 16.79 9.49 -16.67
CA ASP A 257 16.26 9.34 -18.04
C ASP A 257 16.10 7.88 -18.50
N ALA A 258 16.78 6.93 -17.83
CA ALA A 258 16.63 5.50 -18.11
C ALA A 258 15.35 4.89 -17.49
N TRP A 259 14.62 5.64 -16.65
CA TRP A 259 13.34 5.22 -16.08
C TRP A 259 12.20 5.44 -17.08
N THR A 260 12.17 4.62 -18.13
CA THR A 260 11.08 4.63 -19.13
C THR A 260 9.81 3.97 -18.57
N SER A 261 8.69 4.11 -19.28
CA SER A 261 7.43 3.41 -18.92
C SER A 261 7.66 1.91 -18.80
N ASP A 262 8.28 1.29 -19.80
CA ASP A 262 8.56 -0.15 -19.80
C ASP A 262 9.38 -0.59 -18.57
N VAL A 263 10.38 0.22 -18.17
CA VAL A 263 11.20 -0.07 -16.98
C VAL A 263 10.35 0.03 -15.72
N LYS A 264 9.55 1.09 -15.60
CA LYS A 264 8.61 1.25 -14.49
C LYS A 264 7.65 0.07 -14.39
N ASP A 265 7.02 -0.32 -15.49
CA ASP A 265 6.03 -1.39 -15.55
C ASP A 265 6.66 -2.74 -15.20
N ALA A 266 7.88 -3.01 -15.69
CA ALA A 266 8.65 -4.20 -15.31
C ALA A 266 8.93 -4.24 -13.79
N TRP A 267 9.34 -3.13 -13.18
CA TRP A 267 9.60 -3.06 -11.74
C TRP A 267 8.33 -3.13 -10.88
N VAL A 268 7.22 -2.53 -11.34
CA VAL A 268 5.91 -2.67 -10.70
C VAL A 268 5.47 -4.14 -10.71
N GLY A 269 5.55 -4.80 -11.86
CA GLY A 269 5.23 -6.22 -12.00
C GLY A 269 6.13 -7.11 -11.12
N ALA A 270 7.43 -6.85 -11.09
CA ALA A 270 8.37 -7.56 -10.23
C ALA A 270 8.06 -7.40 -8.74
N TYR A 271 7.77 -6.16 -8.31
CA TYR A 271 7.41 -5.89 -6.92
C TYR A 271 6.09 -6.57 -6.53
N GLY A 272 5.09 -6.55 -7.42
CA GLY A 272 3.82 -7.26 -7.23
C GLY A 272 4.02 -8.76 -7.04
N ALA A 273 4.78 -9.41 -7.92
CA ALA A 273 5.09 -10.83 -7.82
C ALA A 273 5.86 -11.18 -6.54
N ILE A 274 6.81 -10.34 -6.11
CA ILE A 274 7.54 -10.51 -4.86
C ILE A 274 6.58 -10.44 -3.67
N THR A 275 5.69 -9.45 -3.67
CA THR A 275 4.70 -9.23 -2.61
C THR A 275 3.75 -10.43 -2.51
N GLU A 276 3.21 -10.91 -3.63
CA GLU A 276 2.33 -12.09 -3.66
C GLU A 276 3.03 -13.32 -3.06
N LEU A 277 4.26 -13.62 -3.48
CA LEU A 277 5.03 -14.74 -2.95
C LEU A 277 5.38 -14.60 -1.47
N MET A 278 5.68 -13.39 -1.00
CA MET A 278 5.94 -13.13 0.42
C MET A 278 4.66 -13.28 1.24
N LEU A 279 3.52 -12.78 0.77
CA LEU A 279 2.22 -12.95 1.43
C LEU A 279 1.75 -14.41 1.43
N GLU A 280 1.98 -15.16 0.35
CA GLU A 280 1.66 -16.59 0.29
C GLU A 280 2.47 -17.39 1.33
N GLY A 281 3.72 -17.00 1.55
CA GLY A 281 4.55 -17.59 2.59
C GLY A 281 4.34 -17.02 3.99
N ALA A 282 3.54 -15.97 4.13
CA ALA A 282 3.27 -15.33 5.40
C ALA A 282 2.14 -16.06 6.14
N ASP A 283 2.49 -16.69 7.26
CA ASP A 283 1.54 -17.35 8.15
C ASP A 283 0.93 -16.31 9.10
N TYR A 284 0.12 -15.40 8.55
CA TYR A 284 -0.61 -14.40 9.34
C TYR A 284 -1.75 -15.08 10.10
N ASP A 285 -1.77 -14.94 11.43
CA ASP A 285 -2.96 -15.29 12.20
C ASP A 285 -4.02 -14.18 12.04
N GLN A 286 -5.31 -14.50 12.23
CA GLN A 286 -6.39 -13.50 12.15
C GLN A 286 -6.21 -12.35 13.15
N GLN A 287 -5.44 -12.58 14.22
CA GLN A 287 -5.05 -11.57 15.20
C GLN A 287 -3.90 -10.66 14.71
N ASP A 288 -2.97 -11.16 13.90
CA ASP A 288 -1.87 -10.36 13.35
C ASP A 288 -2.40 -9.28 12.38
N ILE A 289 -3.51 -9.58 11.71
CA ILE A 289 -4.23 -8.63 10.84
C ILE A 289 -5.00 -7.57 11.67
N GLN A 290 -5.25 -7.81 12.96
CA GLN A 290 -6.04 -6.94 13.86
C GLN A 290 -5.19 -6.05 14.81
N LEU A 291 -3.88 -6.29 14.95
CA LEU A 291 -3.10 -5.77 16.10
C LEU A 291 -2.69 -4.28 16.06
N GLU A 292 -3.14 -3.47 15.09
CA GLU A 292 -3.03 -2.00 15.14
C GLU A 292 -4.37 -1.26 15.35
N SER A 293 -5.44 -1.96 15.74
CA SER A 293 -6.71 -1.34 16.12
C SER A 293 -6.87 -1.11 17.64
N VAL A 294 -5.87 -1.47 18.47
CA VAL A 294 -5.97 -1.31 19.94
C VAL A 294 -4.65 -0.81 20.54
N ALA A 295 -4.39 0.49 20.38
CA ALA A 295 -3.63 1.26 21.36
C ALA A 295 -4.41 2.54 21.72
N ALA A 296 -5.66 2.35 22.17
CA ALA A 296 -6.40 3.38 22.88
C ALA A 296 -5.76 3.57 24.26
N VAL A 297 -5.27 4.79 24.52
CA VAL A 297 -4.80 5.24 25.84
C VAL A 297 -5.89 4.98 26.89
N PRO A 298 -5.61 4.27 28.00
CA PRO A 298 -6.58 4.16 29.09
C PRO A 298 -6.78 5.54 29.74
N THR A 299 -7.96 6.11 29.55
CA THR A 299 -8.44 7.27 30.30
C THR A 299 -8.90 6.82 31.68
N GLU A 300 -7.99 6.70 32.64
CA GLU A 300 -8.35 6.73 34.07
C GLU A 300 -7.33 7.56 34.87
N VAL A 301 -7.84 8.59 35.54
CA VAL A 301 -7.19 9.29 36.64
C VAL A 301 -7.71 8.69 37.95
N PRO A 302 -6.82 8.26 38.86
CA PRO A 302 -7.18 8.21 40.27
C PRO A 302 -6.34 9.21 41.07
N GLU A 303 -7.05 10.07 41.82
CA GLU A 303 -6.49 10.92 42.86
C GLU A 303 -5.96 10.08 44.06
N GLY A 304 -4.73 10.38 44.51
CA GLY A 304 -4.43 10.54 45.93
C GLY A 304 -3.84 9.37 46.74
N ILE A 305 -2.73 9.72 47.42
CA ILE A 305 -2.21 9.26 48.73
C ILE A 305 -1.02 8.26 48.72
N GLY A 306 0.14 8.78 49.18
CA GLY A 306 0.84 8.20 50.33
C GLY A 306 2.13 7.40 50.09
N ALA A 307 3.21 7.89 50.69
CA ALA A 307 4.57 7.33 50.73
C ALA A 307 4.71 5.88 51.25
N GLY A 308 5.74 5.18 50.77
CA GLY A 308 6.27 3.97 51.41
C GLY A 308 7.24 3.15 50.54
N THR A 309 8.54 3.25 50.82
CA THR A 309 9.65 2.40 50.32
C THR A 309 9.50 0.91 50.72
N THR A 310 9.84 -0.03 49.82
CA THR A 310 10.96 -0.99 49.92
C THR A 310 11.11 -1.86 48.65
N ALA A 311 12.35 -2.28 48.41
CA ALA A 311 12.83 -3.06 47.26
C ALA A 311 12.38 -4.53 47.23
N GLY A 312 12.42 -5.14 46.05
CA GLY A 312 12.32 -6.60 45.87
C GLY A 312 12.29 -7.04 44.40
N ILE A 313 13.48 -7.30 43.86
CA ILE A 313 13.73 -8.00 42.59
C ILE A 313 13.11 -9.40 42.62
N ILE A 314 12.45 -9.84 41.54
CA ILE A 314 12.57 -11.17 40.89
C ILE A 314 11.86 -11.11 39.51
N GLY A 315 12.62 -11.41 38.45
CA GLY A 315 12.14 -12.29 37.39
C GLY A 315 11.65 -11.71 36.06
N GLY A 316 12.31 -10.69 35.49
CA GLY A 316 12.19 -10.39 34.06
C GLY A 316 12.83 -11.50 33.23
N GLY A 317 12.02 -12.29 32.53
CA GLY A 317 12.46 -13.36 31.63
C GLY A 317 12.09 -13.04 30.18
N ALA A 318 13.06 -13.26 29.29
CA ALA A 318 13.01 -13.14 27.83
C ALA A 318 13.24 -11.75 27.21
N ALA A 319 14.28 -11.05 27.68
CA ALA A 319 15.12 -10.22 26.80
C ALA A 319 16.50 -10.87 26.68
N ALA A 320 17.03 -10.91 25.45
CA ALA A 320 18.39 -11.32 25.03
C ALA A 320 18.72 -12.84 24.99
N LEU A 321 18.51 -13.43 23.79
CA LEU A 321 19.36 -14.38 23.03
C LEU A 321 18.42 -15.08 22.03
N VAL A 322 18.35 -14.68 20.76
CA VAL A 322 19.30 -15.14 19.74
C VAL A 322 19.76 -13.98 18.86
N ILE A 323 20.90 -13.42 19.23
CA ILE A 323 21.83 -12.77 18.29
C ILE A 323 22.63 -13.92 17.64
N LEU A 324 22.93 -13.78 16.34
CA LEU A 324 23.68 -14.71 15.47
C LEU A 324 22.90 -15.93 14.90
N LEU A 325 22.20 -15.69 13.79
CA LEU A 325 22.16 -16.50 12.55
C LEU A 325 21.18 -15.81 11.58
N MET A 326 21.35 -16.02 10.26
CA MET A 326 20.49 -15.57 9.13
C MET A 326 21.03 -14.46 8.20
N VAL A 327 22.34 -14.39 7.97
CA VAL A 327 23.04 -15.16 6.90
C VAL A 327 22.06 -15.90 5.94
N LEU A 328 21.93 -15.45 4.69
CA LEU A 328 21.65 -16.37 3.57
C LEU A 328 22.98 -17.00 3.11
N LEU A 329 23.83 -17.37 4.09
CA LEU A 329 25.29 -17.24 4.15
C LEU A 329 25.79 -15.87 4.64
#